data_AF-A0A0F8XM36-F1
#
_entry.id   AF-A0A0F8XM36-F1
#
_cell.length_a   1.000
_cell.length_b   1.000
_cell.length_c   1.000
_cell.angle_alpha   90.00
_cell.angle_beta   90.00
_cell.angle_gamma   90.00
#
_symmetry.space_group_name_H-M   'P 1'
#
loop_
_entity.id
_entity.type
_entity.pdbx_description
1 polymer ?
#
loop_
_entity_poly.entity_id
_entity_poly.type
_entity_poly.pdbx_seq_one_letter_code
_entity_poly.pdbx_strand_id
1 'polypeptide(L)'
;LRGGGTVVLHEYCYGLGLPNPEKPFPPIWSHRGRPGTAYHRIAGHENAATLIWYRTFPEQSLYRGTQGVGRICLDFWPVKKPDRDGWASLYNRYPHSSCAQRRPSLEKLTWAGPDGARTTVRFEAFCEGIQDAEAAIVLSDAVANHADKLGEELTRQCRTVLIDRLNYCRFWDQMKWAHSYFHMHHWDWQELDRRLYDCASRVGKKLGKQLSHGKRSVGFMAPPTSHR
;
A
#
# COMPACT_ATOMS: atom_id res chain seq x y z
N LEU A 1 -19.14 14.46 -23.96
CA LEU A 1 -19.57 13.50 -25.01
C LEU A 1 -20.68 14.17 -25.84
N ARG A 2 -20.80 13.89 -27.14
CA ARG A 2 -21.94 14.42 -27.93
C ARG A 2 -23.25 14.02 -27.23
N GLY A 3 -24.11 15.00 -26.92
CA GLY A 3 -25.36 14.80 -26.16
C GLY A 3 -25.32 15.15 -24.67
N GLY A 4 -24.37 15.98 -24.20
CA GLY A 4 -24.36 16.44 -22.80
C GLY A 4 -23.90 15.39 -21.78
N GLY A 5 -23.44 14.22 -22.22
CA GLY A 5 -22.84 13.22 -21.35
C GLY A 5 -21.53 13.73 -20.74
N THR A 6 -21.50 13.85 -19.43
CA THR A 6 -20.28 13.99 -18.63
C THR A 6 -19.57 12.65 -18.55
N VAL A 7 -18.26 12.64 -18.79
CA VAL A 7 -17.43 11.48 -18.47
C VAL A 7 -17.43 11.35 -16.95
N VAL A 8 -18.21 10.40 -16.43
CA VAL A 8 -18.06 9.94 -15.06
C VAL A 8 -16.84 9.03 -15.07
N LEU A 9 -15.83 9.39 -14.28
CA LEU A 9 -14.53 8.72 -14.13
C LEU A 9 -14.57 7.22 -14.52
N HIS A 10 -13.96 6.87 -15.66
CA HIS A 10 -13.83 5.47 -16.06
C HIS A 10 -12.64 4.88 -15.31
N GLU A 11 -12.92 4.21 -14.20
CA GLU A 11 -11.92 3.43 -13.47
C GLU A 11 -11.63 2.15 -14.26
N TYR A 12 -10.38 1.97 -14.71
CA TYR A 12 -9.92 0.68 -15.24
C TYR A 12 -9.72 -0.28 -14.06
N CYS A 13 -10.68 -1.18 -13.90
CA CYS A 13 -10.74 -2.15 -12.81
C CYS A 13 -10.16 -3.50 -13.27
N TYR A 14 -8.85 -3.68 -13.19
CA TYR A 14 -8.23 -4.99 -13.43
C TYR A 14 -7.24 -5.32 -12.31
N GLY A 15 -7.23 -6.60 -11.91
CA GLY A 15 -6.23 -7.11 -10.99
C GLY A 15 -4.85 -6.92 -11.61
N LEU A 16 -4.07 -5.97 -11.06
CA LEU A 16 -2.72 -5.71 -11.55
C LEU A 16 -1.83 -6.88 -11.15
N GLY A 17 -1.14 -7.48 -12.10
CA GLY A 17 -0.20 -8.57 -11.83
C GLY A 17 1.01 -8.10 -11.03
N LEU A 18 1.63 -9.01 -10.29
CA LEU A 18 2.94 -8.76 -9.69
C LEU A 18 4.03 -8.93 -10.77
N PRO A 19 5.12 -8.15 -10.72
CA PRO A 19 6.20 -8.20 -11.69
C PRO A 19 6.93 -9.54 -11.67
N ASN A 20 7.60 -9.89 -12.78
CA ASN A 20 8.50 -11.03 -12.83
C ASN A 20 9.86 -10.66 -12.17
N PRO A 21 10.29 -11.35 -11.08
CA PRO A 21 11.57 -11.09 -10.41
C PRO A 21 12.78 -11.36 -11.29
N GLU A 22 12.64 -12.17 -12.35
CA GLU A 22 13.72 -12.46 -13.31
C GLU A 22 13.93 -11.32 -14.32
N LYS A 23 12.98 -10.39 -14.40
CA LYS A 23 13.07 -9.24 -15.30
C LYS A 23 13.51 -8.00 -14.53
N PRO A 24 14.26 -7.07 -15.15
CA PRO A 24 14.52 -5.77 -14.55
C PRO A 24 13.21 -5.09 -14.16
N PHE A 25 13.03 -4.83 -12.87
CA PHE A 25 11.85 -4.15 -12.36
C PHE A 25 12.14 -2.64 -12.28
N PRO A 26 11.29 -1.77 -12.88
CA PRO A 26 11.44 -0.33 -12.73
C PRO A 26 11.34 0.06 -11.24
N PRO A 27 11.89 1.21 -10.82
CA PRO A 27 11.85 1.60 -9.41
C PRO A 27 10.41 1.63 -8.90
N ILE A 28 10.12 1.01 -7.75
CA ILE A 28 8.74 0.78 -7.25
C ILE A 28 7.96 2.09 -7.02
N TRP A 29 8.66 3.21 -6.83
CA TRP A 29 8.05 4.52 -6.62
C TRP A 29 7.82 5.29 -7.92
N SER A 30 8.36 4.84 -9.05
CA SER A 30 8.37 5.58 -10.33
C SER A 30 7.06 5.47 -11.12
N HIS A 31 6.11 4.65 -10.66
CA HIS A 31 4.85 4.42 -11.34
C HIS A 31 4.03 5.74 -11.41
N ARG A 32 3.87 6.29 -12.62
CA ARG A 32 3.08 7.49 -12.93
C ARG A 32 2.25 7.27 -14.19
N GLY A 33 1.11 7.95 -14.29
CA GLY A 33 0.33 8.05 -15.54
C GLY A 33 -0.36 6.76 -16.01
N ARG A 34 -0.38 5.69 -15.21
CA ARG A 34 -1.18 4.50 -15.48
C ARG A 34 -2.51 4.61 -14.72
N PRO A 35 -3.68 4.64 -15.39
CA PRO A 35 -4.96 4.49 -14.72
C PRO A 35 -5.04 3.03 -14.23
N GLY A 36 -4.56 2.79 -13.01
CA GLY A 36 -4.51 1.44 -12.45
C GLY A 36 -4.91 1.49 -11.00
N THR A 37 -6.19 1.28 -10.72
CA THR A 37 -6.64 0.95 -9.36
C THR A 37 -6.75 -0.57 -9.27
N ALA A 38 -5.89 -1.20 -8.49
CA ALA A 38 -6.01 -2.61 -8.15
C ALA A 38 -7.01 -2.78 -7.02
N TYR A 39 -8.05 -3.57 -7.24
CA TYR A 39 -9.03 -3.90 -6.22
C TYR A 39 -8.64 -5.19 -5.51
N HIS A 40 -8.12 -5.03 -4.31
CA HIS A 40 -7.99 -6.12 -3.36
C HIS A 40 -9.35 -6.27 -2.69
N ARG A 41 -10.21 -7.15 -3.22
CA ARG A 41 -11.55 -7.38 -2.67
C ARG A 41 -11.55 -8.68 -1.89
N ILE A 42 -11.79 -8.56 -0.58
CA ILE A 42 -12.10 -9.67 0.30
C ILE A 42 -13.53 -9.49 0.78
N ALA A 43 -14.39 -10.50 0.57
CA ALA A 43 -15.75 -10.48 1.08
C ALA A 43 -15.71 -10.55 2.62
N GLY A 44 -16.33 -9.59 3.30
CA GLY A 44 -16.25 -9.49 4.75
C GLY A 44 -14.83 -9.25 5.26
N HIS A 45 -14.07 -8.33 4.64
CA HIS A 45 -12.67 -8.00 4.96
C HIS A 45 -12.36 -8.00 6.46
N GLU A 46 -13.23 -7.40 7.27
CA GLU A 46 -13.02 -7.28 8.72
C GLU A 46 -13.02 -8.62 9.47
N ASN A 47 -13.66 -9.65 8.90
CA ASN A 47 -13.79 -10.98 9.50
C ASN A 47 -12.90 -12.02 8.78
N ALA A 48 -12.57 -11.77 7.52
CA ALA A 48 -11.91 -12.73 6.64
C ALA A 48 -10.42 -12.43 6.44
N ALA A 49 -10.03 -11.15 6.40
CA ALA A 49 -8.63 -10.79 6.18
C ALA A 49 -7.79 -11.12 7.42
N THR A 50 -6.70 -11.84 7.20
CA THR A 50 -5.70 -12.12 8.23
C THR A 50 -4.95 -10.85 8.61
N LEU A 51 -4.34 -10.83 9.80
CA LEU A 51 -3.57 -9.67 10.25
C LEU A 51 -2.42 -9.32 9.29
N ILE A 52 -1.81 -10.33 8.68
CA ILE A 52 -0.72 -10.16 7.73
C ILE A 52 -1.14 -9.47 6.43
N TRP A 53 -2.44 -9.51 6.07
CA TRP A 53 -2.94 -8.79 4.91
C TRP A 53 -2.79 -7.29 5.14
N TYR A 54 -3.17 -6.81 6.34
CA TYR A 54 -3.04 -5.40 6.70
C TYR A 54 -1.58 -4.94 6.63
N ARG A 55 -0.66 -5.79 7.07
CA ARG A 55 0.78 -5.53 7.01
C ARG A 55 1.34 -5.53 5.58
N THR A 56 0.93 -6.45 4.73
CA THR A 56 1.53 -6.60 3.39
C THR A 56 0.86 -5.74 2.32
N PHE A 57 -0.37 -5.30 2.56
CA PHE A 57 -1.17 -4.55 1.58
C PHE A 57 -0.51 -3.25 1.07
N PRO A 58 0.14 -2.42 1.92
CA PRO A 58 0.89 -1.25 1.45
C PRO A 58 1.95 -1.58 0.40
N GLU A 59 2.81 -2.55 0.68
CA GLU A 59 3.92 -2.90 -0.20
C GLU A 59 3.45 -3.66 -1.45
N GLN A 60 2.46 -4.56 -1.31
CA GLN A 60 1.84 -5.23 -2.46
C GLN A 60 1.30 -4.22 -3.48
N SER A 61 0.76 -3.10 -3.00
CA SER A 61 0.23 -2.05 -3.88
C SER A 61 1.34 -1.42 -4.73
N LEU A 62 2.52 -1.17 -4.14
CA LEU A 62 3.70 -0.67 -4.85
C LEU A 62 4.15 -1.66 -5.93
N TYR A 63 4.31 -2.95 -5.60
CA TYR A 63 4.72 -3.96 -6.57
C TYR A 63 3.71 -4.14 -7.71
N ARG A 64 2.43 -3.87 -7.47
CA ARG A 64 1.38 -3.90 -8.49
C ARG A 64 1.38 -2.68 -9.42
N GLY A 65 2.33 -1.77 -9.27
CA GLY A 65 2.44 -0.60 -10.13
C GLY A 65 1.54 0.56 -9.70
N THR A 66 1.02 0.55 -8.47
CA THR A 66 0.29 1.71 -7.90
C THR A 66 1.24 2.60 -7.10
N GLN A 67 0.73 3.74 -6.64
CA GLN A 67 1.48 4.68 -5.79
C GLN A 67 1.19 4.49 -4.29
N GLY A 68 0.53 3.38 -3.94
CA GLY A 68 0.13 3.09 -2.57
C GLY A 68 -1.30 2.57 -2.48
N VAL A 69 -1.84 2.66 -1.27
CA VAL A 69 -3.15 2.14 -0.88
C VAL A 69 -4.19 3.24 -0.84
N GLY A 70 -5.43 2.88 -1.16
CA GLY A 70 -6.56 3.79 -1.12
C GLY A 70 -7.86 3.03 -1.01
N ARG A 71 -8.97 3.77 -0.90
CA ARG A 71 -10.32 3.20 -0.75
C ARG A 71 -10.45 2.26 0.47
N ILE A 72 -9.69 2.55 1.51
CA ILE A 72 -9.82 1.98 2.85
C ILE A 72 -10.52 3.01 3.74
N CYS A 73 -11.40 2.55 4.61
CA CYS A 73 -12.06 3.41 5.58
C CYS A 73 -11.41 3.25 6.96
N LEU A 74 -11.37 4.34 7.72
CA LEU A 74 -10.74 4.36 9.04
C LEU A 74 -11.75 4.05 10.16
N ASP A 75 -12.95 4.62 10.08
CA ASP A 75 -13.86 4.86 11.21
C ASP A 75 -15.35 4.78 10.85
N PHE A 76 -15.73 4.07 9.79
CA PHE A 76 -17.16 3.89 9.44
C PHE A 76 -17.79 2.81 10.34
N TRP A 77 -17.88 3.09 11.63
CA TRP A 77 -18.36 2.16 12.64
C TRP A 77 -19.84 1.78 12.42
N PRO A 78 -20.25 0.57 12.85
CA PRO A 78 -21.62 0.09 12.74
C PRO A 78 -22.52 0.73 13.81
N VAL A 79 -22.87 2.00 13.63
CA VAL A 79 -23.67 2.79 14.59
C VAL A 79 -25.18 2.82 14.29
N LYS A 80 -25.62 2.14 13.22
CA LYS A 80 -27.04 2.04 12.85
C LYS A 80 -27.56 0.63 13.13
N LYS A 81 -28.89 0.50 13.17
CA LYS A 81 -29.52 -0.80 12.99
C LYS A 81 -29.15 -1.35 11.60
N PRO A 82 -28.81 -2.65 11.49
CA PRO A 82 -28.58 -3.30 10.21
C PRO A 82 -29.77 -3.06 9.26
N ASP A 83 -29.49 -2.76 7.99
CA ASP A 83 -30.50 -2.75 6.93
C ASP A 83 -30.88 -4.18 6.49
N ARG A 84 -31.71 -4.30 5.43
CA ARG A 84 -32.15 -5.59 4.89
C ARG A 84 -30.99 -6.51 4.49
N ASP A 85 -29.86 -5.92 4.10
CA ASP A 85 -28.68 -6.64 3.64
C ASP A 85 -27.63 -6.79 4.77
N GLY A 86 -27.99 -6.43 6.01
CA GLY A 86 -27.15 -6.60 7.20
C GLY A 86 -26.19 -5.45 7.48
N TRP A 87 -26.28 -4.33 6.76
CA TRP A 87 -25.31 -3.24 6.88
C TRP A 87 -25.67 -2.24 7.97
N ALA A 88 -24.71 -1.95 8.85
CA ALA A 88 -24.91 -1.07 10.01
C ALA A 88 -24.06 0.22 9.99
N SER A 89 -23.18 0.42 9.00
CA SER A 89 -22.23 1.54 9.01
C SER A 89 -22.79 2.88 8.50
N LEU A 90 -21.99 3.92 8.70
CA LEU A 90 -22.26 5.27 8.16
C LEU A 90 -22.01 5.38 6.65
N TYR A 91 -21.47 4.34 5.99
CA TYR A 91 -21.14 4.39 4.57
C TYR A 91 -22.44 4.51 3.73
N ASN A 92 -22.40 5.26 2.62
CA ASN A 92 -23.58 5.58 1.79
C ASN A 92 -24.76 6.27 2.54
N ARG A 93 -24.50 7.03 3.61
CA ARG A 93 -25.57 7.74 4.35
C ARG A 93 -26.06 9.02 3.69
N TYR A 94 -25.21 9.70 2.91
CA TYR A 94 -25.58 10.99 2.30
C TYR A 94 -26.73 10.79 1.29
N PRO A 95 -27.75 11.67 1.27
CA PRO A 95 -28.88 11.53 0.35
C PRO A 95 -28.39 11.34 -1.10
N HIS A 96 -28.88 10.28 -1.75
CA HIS A 96 -28.52 9.88 -3.13
C HIS A 96 -27.07 9.37 -3.35
N SER A 97 -26.28 9.13 -2.31
CA SER A 97 -24.96 8.48 -2.44
C SER A 97 -25.07 6.97 -2.33
N SER A 98 -24.90 6.25 -3.43
CA SER A 98 -24.72 4.79 -3.42
C SER A 98 -23.49 4.41 -4.23
N CYS A 99 -22.53 3.75 -3.58
CA CYS A 99 -21.44 3.09 -4.30
C CYS A 99 -21.80 1.69 -4.80
N ALA A 100 -22.97 1.14 -4.48
CA ALA A 100 -23.40 -0.23 -4.83
C ALA A 100 -22.25 -1.25 -4.71
N GLN A 101 -21.94 -1.99 -5.78
CA GLN A 101 -20.83 -2.94 -5.88
C GLN A 101 -19.43 -2.35 -5.61
N ARG A 102 -19.26 -1.04 -5.58
CA ARG A 102 -17.99 -0.34 -5.36
C ARG A 102 -17.78 0.11 -3.91
N ARG A 103 -18.64 -0.31 -2.99
CA ARG A 103 -18.47 -0.07 -1.55
C ARG A 103 -17.12 -0.65 -1.06
N PRO A 104 -16.35 0.08 -0.24
CA PRO A 104 -15.18 -0.46 0.46
C PRO A 104 -15.60 -1.67 1.27
N SER A 105 -14.81 -2.74 1.19
CA SER A 105 -15.06 -3.93 2.01
C SER A 105 -14.43 -3.80 3.40
N LEU A 106 -13.41 -2.95 3.54
CA LEU A 106 -12.81 -2.55 4.81
C LEU A 106 -13.40 -1.20 5.24
N GLU A 107 -14.33 -1.22 6.20
CA GLU A 107 -15.08 -0.03 6.62
C GLU A 107 -14.47 0.65 7.85
N LYS A 108 -13.67 -0.07 8.62
CA LYS A 108 -12.94 0.48 9.76
C LYS A 108 -11.63 -0.25 9.99
N LEU A 109 -10.64 0.51 10.42
CA LEU A 109 -9.38 0.02 11.01
C LEU A 109 -9.28 0.37 12.50
N THR A 110 -10.09 1.32 12.96
CA THR A 110 -10.14 1.78 14.35
C THR A 110 -11.39 1.25 15.05
N TRP A 111 -11.39 1.30 16.37
CA TRP A 111 -12.60 1.12 17.17
C TRP A 111 -13.05 2.44 17.79
N ALA A 112 -14.35 2.52 18.10
CA ALA A 112 -14.98 3.70 18.69
C ALA A 112 -14.68 3.77 20.20
N GLY A 113 -13.60 4.44 20.57
CA GLY A 113 -13.28 4.74 21.96
C GLY A 113 -14.18 5.82 22.56
N PRO A 114 -14.14 6.00 23.90
CA PRO A 114 -14.96 7.00 24.59
C PRO A 114 -14.74 8.43 24.06
N ASP A 115 -13.52 8.75 23.64
CA ASP A 115 -13.14 10.07 23.11
C ASP A 115 -12.91 10.08 21.59
N GLY A 116 -13.40 9.06 20.87
CA GLY A 116 -13.24 8.92 19.43
C GLY A 116 -12.36 7.73 19.01
N ALA A 117 -11.79 7.81 17.81
CA ALA A 117 -11.10 6.69 17.20
C ALA A 117 -9.86 6.26 18.01
N ARG A 118 -9.78 4.95 18.29
CA ARG A 118 -8.64 4.31 18.94
C ARG A 118 -8.08 3.22 18.05
N THR A 119 -6.77 3.00 18.16
CA THR A 119 -6.07 2.03 17.31
C THR A 119 -6.51 0.61 17.64
N THR A 120 -6.39 -0.26 16.64
CA THR A 120 -6.58 -1.70 16.79
C THR A 120 -5.29 -2.40 16.34
N VAL A 121 -5.15 -3.68 16.66
CA VAL A 121 -4.03 -4.49 16.16
C VAL A 121 -3.94 -4.46 14.62
N ARG A 122 -5.08 -4.39 13.91
CA ARG A 122 -5.11 -4.28 12.44
C ARG A 122 -4.58 -2.93 11.94
N PHE A 123 -4.89 -1.85 12.67
CA PHE A 123 -4.37 -0.52 12.37
C PHE A 123 -2.85 -0.48 12.57
N GLU A 124 -2.35 -1.00 13.70
CA GLU A 124 -0.91 -1.02 13.97
C GLU A 124 -0.16 -1.88 12.93
N ALA A 125 -0.68 -3.07 12.59
CA ALA A 125 -0.09 -3.90 11.54
C ALA A 125 -0.07 -3.19 10.17
N PHE A 126 -1.10 -2.41 9.86
CA PHE A 126 -1.13 -1.58 8.66
C PHE A 126 -0.07 -0.46 8.70
N CYS A 127 0.11 0.19 9.85
CA CYS A 127 1.16 1.18 10.04
C CYS A 127 2.57 0.59 9.92
N GLU A 128 2.82 -0.59 10.49
CA GLU A 128 4.08 -1.34 10.27
C GLU A 128 4.28 -1.65 8.78
N GLY A 129 3.23 -2.09 8.10
CA GLY A 129 3.26 -2.33 6.65
C GLY A 129 3.62 -1.10 5.82
N ILE A 130 3.19 0.09 6.25
CA ILE A 130 3.58 1.35 5.61
C ILE A 130 5.08 1.59 5.78
N GLN A 131 5.62 1.37 6.99
CA GLN A 131 7.06 1.53 7.25
C GLN A 131 7.90 0.56 6.41
N ASP A 132 7.45 -0.70 6.31
CA ASP A 132 8.09 -1.71 5.45
C ASP A 132 8.08 -1.25 3.97
N ALA A 133 6.94 -0.73 3.48
CA ALA A 133 6.82 -0.20 2.13
C ALA A 133 7.73 1.01 1.87
N GLU A 134 7.87 1.93 2.83
CA GLU A 134 8.78 3.07 2.74
C GLU A 134 10.25 2.63 2.71
N ALA A 135 10.63 1.65 3.54
CA ALA A 135 11.98 1.08 3.51
C ALA A 135 12.28 0.42 2.15
N ALA A 136 11.29 -0.28 1.56
CA ALA A 136 11.41 -0.83 0.22
C ALA A 136 11.59 0.26 -0.86
N ILE A 137 10.89 1.40 -0.72
CA ILE A 137 11.08 2.57 -1.61
C ILE A 137 12.51 3.09 -1.53
N VAL A 138 13.06 3.23 -0.31
CA VAL A 138 14.44 3.67 -0.09
C VAL A 138 15.43 2.75 -0.79
N LEU A 139 15.28 1.42 -0.66
CA LEU A 139 16.19 0.49 -1.33
C LEU A 139 16.03 0.55 -2.84
N SER A 140 14.80 0.62 -3.32
CA SER A 140 14.50 0.65 -4.75
C SER A 140 15.09 1.90 -5.42
N ASP A 141 14.95 3.06 -4.78
CA ASP A 141 15.59 4.30 -5.23
C ASP A 141 17.11 4.20 -5.21
N ALA A 142 17.69 3.72 -4.12
CA ALA A 142 19.14 3.65 -3.99
C ALA A 142 19.78 2.69 -5.01
N VAL A 143 19.13 1.55 -5.29
CA VAL A 143 19.57 0.60 -6.32
C VAL A 143 19.43 1.19 -7.73
N ALA A 144 18.39 1.97 -7.99
CA ALA A 144 18.12 2.52 -9.30
C ALA A 144 19.01 3.72 -9.63
N ASN A 145 19.19 4.62 -8.68
CA ASN A 145 19.75 5.95 -8.89
C ASN A 145 21.13 6.16 -8.24
N HIS A 146 21.56 5.26 -7.35
CA HIS A 146 22.75 5.46 -6.51
C HIS A 146 23.64 4.21 -6.39
N ALA A 147 23.51 3.23 -7.28
CA ALA A 147 24.25 1.97 -7.22
C ALA A 147 25.77 2.15 -7.19
N ASP A 148 26.29 3.12 -7.95
CA ASP A 148 27.70 3.53 -7.97
C ASP A 148 28.19 3.94 -6.58
N LYS A 149 27.37 4.66 -5.82
CA LYS A 149 27.70 5.15 -4.47
C LYS A 149 27.58 4.07 -3.40
N LEU A 150 26.69 3.10 -3.60
CA LEU A 150 26.52 1.99 -2.67
C LEU A 150 27.69 0.99 -2.77
N GLY A 151 28.25 0.84 -3.97
CA GLY A 151 29.16 -0.24 -4.33
C GLY A 151 28.40 -1.51 -4.70
N GLU A 152 29.10 -2.42 -5.38
CA GLU A 152 28.52 -3.65 -5.95
C GLU A 152 27.85 -4.53 -4.88
N GLU A 153 28.53 -4.76 -3.76
CA GLU A 153 28.06 -5.68 -2.73
C GLU A 153 26.76 -5.20 -2.06
N LEU A 154 26.69 -3.94 -1.62
CA LEU A 154 25.47 -3.41 -1.00
C LEU A 154 24.32 -3.30 -2.01
N THR A 155 24.62 -2.95 -3.26
CA THR A 155 23.61 -2.93 -4.34
C THR A 155 23.01 -4.32 -4.55
N ARG A 156 23.85 -5.35 -4.62
CA ARG A 156 23.43 -6.75 -4.76
C ARG A 156 22.55 -7.20 -3.59
N GLN A 157 22.96 -6.90 -2.36
CA GLN A 157 22.18 -7.24 -1.17
C GLN A 157 20.80 -6.56 -1.15
N CYS A 158 20.73 -5.25 -1.49
CA CYS A 158 19.47 -4.53 -1.60
C CYS A 158 18.54 -5.15 -2.67
N ARG A 159 19.09 -5.52 -3.83
CA ARG A 159 18.35 -6.22 -4.89
C ARG A 159 17.79 -7.56 -4.42
N THR A 160 18.60 -8.36 -3.74
CA THR A 160 18.15 -9.65 -3.18
C THR A 160 17.00 -9.45 -2.21
N VAL A 161 17.10 -8.47 -1.30
CA VAL A 161 16.00 -8.17 -0.36
C VAL A 161 14.73 -7.76 -1.09
N LEU A 162 14.82 -6.87 -2.10
CA LEU A 162 13.65 -6.45 -2.88
C LEU A 162 12.99 -7.61 -3.66
N ILE A 163 13.78 -8.57 -4.15
CA ILE A 163 13.26 -9.78 -4.82
C ILE A 163 12.57 -10.70 -3.80
N ASP A 164 13.18 -10.91 -2.63
CA ASP A 164 12.60 -11.74 -1.58
C ASP A 164 11.29 -11.12 -1.05
N ARG A 165 11.23 -9.79 -0.90
CA ARG A 165 10.02 -9.02 -0.58
C ARG A 165 8.92 -9.21 -1.62
N LEU A 166 9.27 -9.10 -2.91
CA LEU A 166 8.33 -9.36 -4.01
C LEU A 166 7.81 -10.80 -3.97
N ASN A 167 8.68 -11.78 -3.74
CA ASN A 167 8.28 -13.18 -3.62
C ASN A 167 7.37 -13.40 -2.41
N TYR A 168 7.69 -12.83 -1.26
CA TYR A 168 6.82 -12.83 -0.09
C TYR A 168 5.43 -12.28 -0.42
N CYS A 169 5.36 -11.17 -1.17
CA CYS A 169 4.10 -10.61 -1.67
C CYS A 169 3.35 -11.51 -2.67
N ARG A 170 4.06 -12.36 -3.44
CA ARG A 170 3.46 -13.33 -4.38
C ARG A 170 2.89 -14.55 -3.68
N PHE A 171 3.58 -15.04 -2.66
CA PHE A 171 3.18 -16.26 -1.95
C PHE A 171 2.01 -16.04 -1.01
N TRP A 172 1.77 -14.80 -0.57
CA TRP A 172 0.53 -14.46 0.11
C TRP A 172 -0.59 -14.28 -0.91
N ASP A 173 -1.25 -15.41 -1.24
CA ASP A 173 -2.38 -15.39 -2.14
C ASP A 173 -3.56 -14.67 -1.48
N GLN A 174 -4.13 -13.79 -2.29
CA GLN A 174 -5.17 -12.89 -1.92
C GLN A 174 -6.46 -13.69 -1.98
N MET A 175 -7.21 -13.73 -0.87
CA MET A 175 -8.50 -14.43 -0.81
C MET A 175 -9.32 -14.14 -2.07
N LYS A 176 -9.34 -15.08 -3.01
CA LYS A 176 -10.09 -14.92 -4.25
C LYS A 176 -11.49 -15.39 -3.94
N TRP A 177 -12.48 -14.51 -4.10
CA TRP A 177 -13.90 -14.87 -3.96
C TRP A 177 -14.25 -15.60 -2.64
N ALA A 178 -13.69 -15.15 -1.51
CA ALA A 178 -13.94 -15.70 -0.17
C ALA A 178 -13.29 -17.05 0.17
N HIS A 179 -12.31 -17.53 -0.63
CA HIS A 179 -11.48 -18.66 -0.21
C HIS A 179 -10.37 -18.20 0.74
N SER A 180 -10.40 -18.68 1.98
CA SER A 180 -9.29 -18.55 2.93
C SER A 180 -8.17 -19.51 2.53
N TYR A 181 -7.06 -18.97 2.02
CA TYR A 181 -5.83 -19.75 1.91
C TYR A 181 -5.04 -19.57 3.19
N PHE A 182 -5.00 -20.62 4.02
CA PHE A 182 -4.14 -20.65 5.19
C PHE A 182 -2.72 -20.96 4.73
N HIS A 183 -1.91 -19.92 4.53
CA HIS A 183 -0.49 -20.10 4.33
C HIS A 183 0.15 -20.42 5.68
N MET A 184 0.47 -21.69 5.91
CA MET A 184 1.17 -22.14 7.13
C MET A 184 2.64 -21.69 7.15
N HIS A 185 3.19 -21.30 6.01
CA HIS A 185 4.56 -20.80 5.90
C HIS A 185 4.57 -19.28 6.04
N HIS A 186 5.16 -18.80 7.12
CA HIS A 186 5.29 -17.37 7.40
C HIS A 186 6.45 -16.71 6.61
N TRP A 187 7.21 -17.48 5.82
CA TRP A 187 8.28 -16.99 4.94
C TRP A 187 9.37 -16.20 5.68
N ASP A 188 9.58 -16.53 6.95
CA ASP A 188 10.50 -15.81 7.85
C ASP A 188 10.34 -14.28 7.75
N TRP A 189 9.09 -13.79 7.67
CA TRP A 189 8.83 -12.37 7.40
C TRP A 189 9.57 -11.44 8.36
N GLN A 190 9.76 -11.83 9.62
CA GLN A 190 10.53 -11.06 10.60
C GLN A 190 12.01 -10.92 10.22
N GLU A 191 12.63 -12.00 9.73
CA GLU A 191 14.01 -11.97 9.24
C GLU A 191 14.11 -11.15 7.96
N LEU A 192 13.10 -11.26 7.09
CA LEU A 192 13.02 -10.46 5.87
C LEU A 192 12.92 -8.96 6.18
N ASP A 193 12.13 -8.57 7.18
CA ASP A 193 12.04 -7.18 7.64
C ASP A 193 13.33 -6.72 8.29
N ARG A 194 13.97 -7.57 9.12
CA ARG A 194 15.29 -7.27 9.70
C ARG A 194 16.31 -6.95 8.61
N ARG A 195 16.35 -7.76 7.55
CA ARG A 195 17.24 -7.54 6.39
C ARG A 195 16.89 -6.26 5.62
N LEU A 196 15.60 -5.96 5.48
CA LEU A 196 15.12 -4.72 4.87
C LEU A 196 15.60 -3.49 5.63
N TYR A 197 15.37 -3.43 6.94
CA TYR A 197 15.80 -2.31 7.77
C TYR A 197 17.33 -2.22 7.91
N ASP A 198 18.06 -3.34 7.96
CA ASP A 198 19.54 -3.32 7.93
C ASP A 198 20.07 -2.71 6.63
N CYS A 199 19.55 -3.14 5.48
CA CYS A 199 19.91 -2.57 4.19
C CYS A 199 19.55 -1.08 4.14
N ALA A 200 18.36 -0.69 4.61
CA ALA A 200 17.92 0.70 4.60
C ALA A 200 18.81 1.59 5.48
N SER A 201 19.20 1.10 6.66
CA SER A 201 20.16 1.76 7.55
C SER A 201 21.52 1.95 6.89
N ARG A 202 22.04 0.92 6.20
CA ARG A 202 23.34 0.98 5.52
C ARG A 202 23.31 1.90 4.30
N VAL A 203 22.23 1.88 3.52
CA VAL A 203 21.96 2.85 2.44
C VAL A 203 21.92 4.27 3.01
N GLY A 204 21.15 4.50 4.08
CA GLY A 204 21.07 5.78 4.77
C GLY A 204 22.44 6.28 5.26
N LYS A 205 23.28 5.41 5.83
CA LYS A 205 24.66 5.75 6.25
C LYS A 205 25.57 6.12 5.07
N LYS A 206 25.43 5.47 3.91
CA LYS A 206 26.24 5.74 2.72
C LYS A 206 25.81 7.03 2.02
N LEU A 207 24.51 7.24 1.86
CA LEU A 207 23.96 8.39 1.13
C LEU A 207 23.79 9.64 2.02
N GLY A 208 23.40 9.45 3.29
CA GLY A 208 23.17 10.53 4.25
C GLY A 208 24.44 11.30 4.65
N LYS A 209 25.61 10.64 4.65
CA LYS A 209 26.91 11.32 4.85
C LYS A 209 27.22 12.36 3.77
N GLN A 210 26.62 12.23 2.58
CA GLN A 210 26.79 13.19 1.49
C GLN A 210 25.76 14.32 1.50
N LEU A 211 24.54 14.08 2.02
CA LEU A 211 23.50 15.12 2.14
C LEU A 211 23.80 16.13 3.26
N SER A 212 24.53 15.73 4.31
CA SER A 212 25.00 16.68 5.34
C SER A 212 26.14 17.59 4.87
N HIS A 213 26.82 17.24 3.77
CA HIS A 213 27.91 18.05 3.18
C HIS A 213 27.48 18.82 1.92
N GLY A 214 26.28 18.58 1.40
CA GLY A 214 25.68 19.35 0.31
C GLY A 214 24.31 19.85 0.74
N LYS A 215 24.24 21.11 1.18
CA LYS A 215 22.99 21.87 1.32
C LYS A 215 22.21 21.79 0.00
N ARG A 216 21.35 20.78 -0.17
CA ARG A 216 20.25 20.86 -1.12
C ARG A 216 19.14 21.57 -0.40
N SER A 217 18.95 22.85 -0.72
CA SER A 217 17.71 23.57 -0.46
C SER A 217 16.58 22.74 -1.06
N VAL A 218 15.85 22.01 -0.21
CA VAL A 218 14.58 21.42 -0.61
C VAL A 218 13.64 22.60 -0.77
N GLY A 219 13.56 23.13 -2.00
CA GLY A 219 12.54 24.08 -2.37
C GLY A 219 11.21 23.37 -2.26
N PHE A 220 10.53 23.54 -1.14
CA PHE A 220 9.10 23.30 -1.06
C PHE A 220 8.46 24.23 -2.10
N MET A 221 8.09 23.66 -3.26
CA MET A 221 7.26 24.34 -4.23
C MET A 221 5.94 24.63 -3.52
N ALA A 222 5.72 25.87 -3.13
CA ALA A 222 4.43 26.33 -2.67
C ALA A 222 3.41 26.02 -3.77
N PRO A 223 2.21 25.50 -3.43
CA PRO A 223 1.17 25.28 -4.41
C PRO A 223 0.82 26.63 -5.07
N PRO A 224 0.56 26.64 -6.39
CA PRO A 224 0.17 27.86 -7.08
C PRO A 224 -1.10 28.42 -6.45
N THR A 225 -1.02 29.63 -5.92
CA THR A 225 -2.18 30.39 -5.46
C THR A 225 -3.07 30.66 -6.67
N SER A 226 -4.21 29.97 -6.73
CA SER A 226 -5.23 30.26 -7.72
C SER A 226 -5.87 31.60 -7.39
N HIS A 227 -5.59 32.63 -8.19
CA HIS A 227 -6.45 33.80 -8.25
C HIS A 227 -7.75 33.41 -8.99
N ARG A 228 -8.84 33.31 -8.24
CA ARG A 228 -10.21 33.62 -8.69
C ARG A 228 -10.97 34.23 -7.54
#